data_AF-A0A1R0WJ49-F1
#
_entry.id   AF-A0A1R0WJ49-F1
#
_cell.length_a   1.000
_cell.length_b   1.000
_cell.length_c   1.000
_cell.angle_alpha   90.00
_cell.angle_beta   90.00
_cell.angle_gamma   90.00
#
_symmetry.space_group_name_H-M   'P 1'
#
loop_
_entity.id
_entity.type
_entity.pdbx_description
1 polymer ?
#
loop_
_entity_poly.entity_id
_entity_poly.type
_entity_poly.pdbx_seq_one_letter_code
_entity_poly.pdbx_strand_id
1 'polypeptide(L)'
;MNRKMLQTLFVFLTVTLVLFGCESQNTENTTNNDGSKISVIASFLPMYEFTKYIAGDRADVQLMVSEGQDAHQFEPSAQDVAAVNEADVFVYSSDEMEYWTKSLLNTVENDNLIIVRAADGPEKSDTVSVQVEGVADHYHTGGEIKLTAKLTGDVDYDHWHWYQRASADEEWAVVSGQGTAAFTIEAPEDSFEVRAVIYDHNHNVYAESEPVELVIDNHDSHAHEDEDHAGHEHEEHSGAQAGEEISIVGLADHYHTGDVVTLAAEMNEETEFKSWNWFIREDADHEWEAVPDQETERFEYKTTGESFEAKAVLYDHDKNVHAESQIISVIIDDHENQDPHIWLDPVLAQDQVLAIRNALIEADPDGEAVYEDNAEAFIEELKALDKEYQTTLKDAAHRAFVVQHQAFGYLADRYDLEQIAIGGLSTEVEPSPSRIAEIADLVQEYNVPVIYYQQGASSSIAQTVAAETGTETAVLYDLEVLSEELIENDLGYLEAMRHNLKALQASIK
;
A
#
# COMPACT_ATOMS: atom_id res chain seq x y z
N MET A 1 -70.56 24.35 -34.33
CA MET A 1 -69.42 25.21 -34.76
C MET A 1 -68.65 24.46 -35.84
N ASN A 2 -68.32 25.08 -36.98
CA ASN A 2 -67.85 24.35 -38.16
C ASN A 2 -66.39 23.89 -38.04
N ARG A 3 -66.10 22.63 -38.41
CA ARG A 3 -64.76 22.02 -38.39
C ARG A 3 -63.68 22.78 -39.20
N LYS A 4 -64.08 23.63 -40.16
CA LYS A 4 -63.16 24.51 -40.91
C LYS A 4 -62.67 25.74 -40.13
N MET A 5 -63.23 26.04 -38.96
CA MET A 5 -62.84 27.21 -38.16
C MET A 5 -61.71 26.90 -37.15
N LEU A 6 -61.40 25.62 -36.93
CA LEU A 6 -60.37 25.19 -35.96
C LEU A 6 -58.97 25.12 -36.59
N GLN A 7 -58.86 24.85 -37.90
CA GLN A 7 -57.58 24.79 -38.60
C GLN A 7 -56.98 26.18 -38.89
N THR A 8 -57.82 27.21 -39.07
CA THR A 8 -57.34 28.59 -39.27
C THR A 8 -56.77 29.23 -38.00
N LEU A 9 -57.11 28.70 -36.81
CA LEU A 9 -56.58 29.18 -35.53
C LEU A 9 -55.15 28.66 -35.26
N PHE A 10 -54.73 27.59 -35.93
CA PHE A 10 -53.45 26.90 -35.69
C PHE A 10 -52.29 27.42 -36.55
N VAL A 11 -52.56 28.32 -37.51
CA VAL A 11 -51.55 28.88 -38.44
C VAL A 11 -51.16 30.32 -38.09
N PHE A 12 -51.84 30.95 -37.12
CA PHE A 12 -51.58 32.33 -36.70
C PHE A 12 -50.91 32.46 -35.32
N LEU A 13 -50.63 31.34 -34.64
CA LEU A 13 -49.99 31.31 -33.32
C LEU A 13 -48.46 31.14 -33.39
N THR A 14 -47.91 30.83 -34.57
CA THR A 14 -46.50 30.44 -34.78
C THR A 14 -45.60 31.52 -35.39
N VAL A 15 -46.04 32.79 -35.48
CA VAL A 15 -45.31 33.86 -36.20
C VAL A 15 -45.14 35.15 -35.37
N THR A 16 -45.33 35.12 -34.04
CA THR A 16 -45.32 36.36 -33.22
C THR A 16 -44.58 36.24 -31.89
N LEU A 17 -43.43 35.56 -31.85
CA LEU A 17 -42.53 35.58 -30.69
C LEU A 17 -41.03 35.55 -31.08
N VAL A 18 -40.68 36.47 -31.99
CA VAL A 18 -39.31 36.96 -32.17
C VAL A 18 -39.41 38.49 -32.23
N LEU A 19 -38.46 39.21 -31.60
CA LEU A 19 -38.37 40.68 -31.42
C LEU A 19 -38.95 41.29 -30.13
N PHE A 20 -38.32 40.98 -29.00
CA PHE A 20 -37.85 41.97 -28.02
C PHE A 20 -36.45 41.48 -27.59
N GLY A 21 -35.38 42.26 -27.53
CA GLY A 21 -35.25 43.72 -27.57
C GLY A 21 -34.49 44.15 -26.33
N CYS A 22 -33.16 44.32 -26.43
CA CYS A 22 -32.29 44.54 -25.28
C CYS A 22 -32.72 45.77 -24.46
N GLU A 23 -32.92 45.60 -23.15
CA GLU A 23 -33.02 46.71 -22.20
C GLU A 23 -31.77 46.73 -21.32
N SER A 24 -31.05 47.85 -21.37
CA SER A 24 -29.86 48.10 -20.57
C SER A 24 -30.31 48.64 -19.20
N GLN A 25 -30.28 47.80 -18.18
CA GLN A 25 -30.28 48.25 -16.79
C GLN A 25 -28.93 47.94 -16.15
N ASN A 26 -28.40 48.93 -15.42
CA ASN A 26 -27.20 48.77 -14.62
C ASN A 26 -27.47 47.69 -13.56
N THR A 27 -26.84 46.53 -13.70
CA THR A 27 -26.66 45.60 -12.60
C THR A 27 -25.40 46.07 -11.85
N GLU A 28 -25.51 46.25 -10.53
CA GLU A 28 -24.34 46.43 -9.68
C GLU A 28 -23.47 45.16 -9.79
N ASN A 29 -22.14 45.31 -9.80
CA ASN A 29 -21.23 44.16 -9.81
C ASN A 29 -21.29 43.41 -8.47
N THR A 30 -22.29 42.55 -8.31
CA THR A 30 -22.15 41.33 -7.51
C THR A 30 -21.43 40.32 -8.39
N THR A 31 -20.13 40.13 -8.14
CA THR A 31 -19.37 39.00 -8.65
C THR A 31 -19.97 37.71 -8.12
N ASN A 32 -20.73 37.01 -8.97
CA ASN A 32 -21.08 35.62 -8.71
C ASN A 32 -19.83 34.77 -8.96
N ASN A 33 -19.07 34.49 -7.90
CA ASN A 33 -18.25 33.28 -7.86
C ASN A 33 -19.23 32.11 -7.69
N ASP A 34 -19.71 31.55 -8.79
CA ASP A 34 -20.16 30.15 -8.81
C ASP A 34 -18.88 29.34 -9.00
N GLY A 35 -18.31 28.85 -7.90
CA GLY A 35 -17.06 28.10 -7.93
C GLY A 35 -17.25 26.79 -8.68
N SER A 36 -16.49 26.60 -9.76
CA SER A 36 -16.40 25.30 -10.43
C SER A 36 -15.76 24.31 -9.46
N LYS A 37 -16.46 23.19 -9.20
CA LYS A 37 -15.87 22.07 -8.45
C LYS A 37 -14.63 21.56 -9.20
N ILE A 38 -13.57 21.22 -8.47
CA ILE A 38 -12.42 20.50 -9.04
C ILE A 38 -12.81 19.05 -9.35
N SER A 39 -12.25 18.49 -10.42
CA SER A 39 -12.43 17.09 -10.81
C SER A 39 -11.32 16.24 -10.20
N VAL A 40 -11.71 15.19 -9.47
CA VAL A 40 -10.75 14.31 -8.80
C VAL A 40 -11.03 12.85 -9.17
N ILE A 41 -10.01 12.16 -9.65
CA ILE A 41 -10.05 10.72 -9.89
C ILE A 41 -9.31 10.04 -8.74
N ALA A 42 -9.99 9.15 -8.02
CA ALA A 42 -9.39 8.30 -7.00
C ALA A 42 -9.35 6.85 -7.50
N SER A 43 -8.24 6.15 -7.25
CA SER A 43 -7.99 4.80 -7.73
C SER A 43 -9.04 3.78 -7.26
N PHE A 44 -9.01 3.37 -5.99
CA PHE A 44 -9.92 2.40 -5.39
C PHE A 44 -10.61 2.95 -4.13
N LEU A 45 -11.39 2.11 -3.42
CA LEU A 45 -12.43 2.55 -2.49
C LEU A 45 -11.92 3.42 -1.30
N PRO A 46 -10.92 3.03 -0.49
CA PRO A 46 -10.30 3.90 0.53
C PRO A 46 -9.87 5.27 -0.01
N MET A 47 -9.16 5.31 -1.13
CA MET A 47 -8.70 6.58 -1.73
C MET A 47 -9.90 7.44 -2.15
N TYR A 48 -10.93 6.84 -2.70
CA TYR A 48 -12.19 7.52 -3.04
C TYR A 48 -12.91 8.07 -1.81
N GLU A 49 -13.08 7.27 -0.76
CA GLU A 49 -13.81 7.70 0.44
C GLU A 49 -13.07 8.76 1.23
N PHE A 50 -11.76 8.63 1.42
CA PHE A 50 -10.92 9.63 2.09
C PHE A 50 -11.02 10.97 1.34
N THR A 51 -10.79 10.95 0.03
CA THR A 51 -10.90 12.14 -0.83
C THR A 51 -12.28 12.76 -0.77
N LYS A 52 -13.35 11.96 -0.83
CA LYS A 52 -14.73 12.43 -0.79
C LYS A 52 -15.12 13.02 0.58
N TYR A 53 -14.62 12.45 1.67
CA TYR A 53 -14.85 12.98 3.03
C TYR A 53 -14.21 14.36 3.16
N ILE A 54 -12.93 14.49 2.77
CA ILE A 54 -12.17 15.74 2.86
C ILE A 54 -12.78 16.79 1.92
N ALA A 55 -13.02 16.43 0.65
CA ALA A 55 -13.43 17.39 -0.37
C ALA A 55 -14.89 17.86 -0.22
N GLY A 56 -15.76 17.02 0.36
CA GLY A 56 -17.17 17.30 0.55
C GLY A 56 -17.85 17.76 -0.74
N ASP A 57 -18.56 18.90 -0.68
CA ASP A 57 -19.26 19.47 -1.83
C ASP A 57 -18.34 20.26 -2.79
N ARG A 58 -17.03 20.40 -2.54
CA ARG A 58 -16.15 21.23 -3.38
C ARG A 58 -15.50 20.50 -4.55
N ALA A 59 -15.41 19.17 -4.52
CA ALA A 59 -14.94 18.36 -5.64
C ALA A 59 -16.06 17.53 -6.27
N ASP A 60 -15.85 17.11 -7.51
CA ASP A 60 -16.52 15.95 -8.11
C ASP A 60 -15.52 14.79 -8.08
N VAL A 61 -15.68 13.89 -7.12
CA VAL A 61 -14.78 12.75 -6.89
C VAL A 61 -15.35 11.52 -7.58
N GLN A 62 -14.58 10.92 -8.48
CA GLN A 62 -14.91 9.70 -9.19
C GLN A 62 -13.95 8.57 -8.80
N LEU A 63 -14.51 7.38 -8.56
CA LEU A 63 -13.81 6.13 -8.33
C LEU A 63 -13.43 5.49 -9.68
N MET A 64 -12.18 5.06 -9.85
CA MET A 64 -11.70 4.39 -11.07
C MET A 64 -11.97 2.88 -11.04
N VAL A 65 -11.49 2.18 -10.01
CA VAL A 65 -11.75 0.75 -9.77
C VAL A 65 -13.20 0.60 -9.32
N SER A 66 -14.08 0.30 -10.28
CA SER A 66 -15.53 0.36 -10.09
C SER A 66 -16.12 -0.88 -9.40
N GLU A 67 -17.43 -0.86 -9.13
CA GLU A 67 -18.17 -1.90 -8.40
C GLU A 67 -17.82 -3.34 -8.87
N GLY A 68 -17.39 -4.18 -7.93
CA GLY A 68 -17.03 -5.57 -8.18
C GLY A 68 -15.70 -5.82 -8.91
N GLN A 69 -14.87 -4.80 -9.14
CA GLN A 69 -13.50 -4.96 -9.61
C GLN A 69 -12.52 -5.11 -8.44
N ASP A 70 -11.52 -5.98 -8.60
CA ASP A 70 -10.38 -6.15 -7.69
C ASP A 70 -9.31 -5.10 -8.05
N ALA A 71 -8.74 -4.45 -7.03
CA ALA A 71 -7.78 -3.36 -7.20
C ALA A 71 -6.37 -3.86 -7.55
N HIS A 72 -5.96 -5.03 -7.04
CA HIS A 72 -4.70 -5.69 -7.41
C HIS A 72 -4.72 -6.17 -8.87
N GLN A 73 -5.89 -6.55 -9.37
CA GLN A 73 -6.07 -7.08 -10.74
C GLN A 73 -6.47 -6.02 -11.78
N PHE A 74 -6.56 -4.74 -11.38
CA PHE A 74 -7.09 -3.70 -12.26
C PHE A 74 -6.09 -3.26 -13.33
N GLU A 75 -6.52 -3.27 -14.59
CA GLU A 75 -5.80 -2.62 -15.70
C GLU A 75 -6.59 -1.39 -16.21
N PRO A 76 -5.99 -0.17 -16.20
CA PRO A 76 -6.65 1.02 -16.72
C PRO A 76 -6.96 0.93 -18.21
N SER A 77 -8.20 1.24 -18.58
CA SER A 77 -8.59 1.37 -19.97
C SER A 77 -8.16 2.72 -20.56
N ALA A 78 -8.23 2.85 -21.89
CA ALA A 78 -8.05 4.13 -22.56
C ALA A 78 -9.10 5.20 -22.18
N GLN A 79 -10.21 4.83 -21.51
CA GLN A 79 -11.17 5.79 -20.95
C GLN A 79 -10.70 6.31 -19.59
N ASP A 80 -10.06 5.47 -18.79
CA ASP A 80 -9.53 5.85 -17.47
C ASP A 80 -8.31 6.77 -17.60
N VAL A 81 -7.41 6.47 -18.55
CA VAL A 81 -6.32 7.37 -18.94
C VAL A 81 -6.87 8.72 -19.41
N ALA A 82 -7.96 8.74 -20.18
CA ALA A 82 -8.58 9.99 -20.62
C ALA A 82 -9.24 10.77 -19.46
N ALA A 83 -9.87 10.07 -18.50
CA ALA A 83 -10.46 10.68 -17.32
C ALA A 83 -9.39 11.33 -16.42
N VAL A 84 -8.27 10.64 -16.16
CA VAL A 84 -7.12 11.22 -15.43
C VAL A 84 -6.52 12.41 -16.19
N ASN A 85 -6.46 12.35 -17.52
CA ASN A 85 -5.97 13.45 -18.35
C ASN A 85 -6.91 14.67 -18.39
N GLU A 86 -8.18 14.52 -18.00
CA GLU A 86 -9.16 15.61 -17.87
C GLU A 86 -9.36 16.10 -16.42
N ALA A 87 -8.76 15.40 -15.43
CA ALA A 87 -8.89 15.72 -14.00
C ALA A 87 -7.93 16.83 -13.53
N ASP A 88 -8.28 17.47 -12.41
CA ASP A 88 -7.40 18.40 -11.70
C ASP A 88 -6.48 17.65 -10.72
N VAL A 89 -6.99 16.59 -10.08
CA VAL A 89 -6.24 15.74 -9.13
C VAL A 89 -6.42 14.25 -9.44
N PHE A 90 -5.34 13.47 -9.35
CA PHE A 90 -5.36 12.01 -9.33
C PHE A 90 -4.79 11.48 -8.01
N VAL A 91 -5.57 10.68 -7.30
CA VAL A 91 -5.25 10.10 -5.99
C VAL A 91 -5.11 8.58 -6.11
N TYR A 92 -3.98 8.04 -5.70
CA TYR A 92 -3.73 6.60 -5.57
C TYR A 92 -3.02 6.30 -4.24
N SER A 93 -3.02 5.03 -3.80
CA SER A 93 -2.41 4.65 -2.52
C SER A 93 -0.90 4.59 -2.66
N SER A 94 -0.38 3.64 -3.46
CA SER A 94 1.06 3.40 -3.59
C SER A 94 1.42 2.75 -4.93
N ASP A 95 2.71 2.74 -5.30
CA ASP A 95 3.15 2.10 -6.55
C ASP A 95 3.10 0.56 -6.46
N GLU A 96 3.10 0.03 -5.24
CA GLU A 96 2.95 -1.39 -4.90
C GLU A 96 1.49 -1.86 -5.01
N MET A 97 0.52 -1.00 -4.69
CA MET A 97 -0.91 -1.27 -4.85
C MET A 97 -1.36 -1.07 -6.31
N GLU A 98 -1.11 0.11 -6.85
CA GLU A 98 -1.54 0.49 -8.20
C GLU A 98 -0.36 0.43 -9.18
N TYR A 99 0.22 -0.76 -9.37
CA TYR A 99 1.41 -1.03 -10.23
C TYR A 99 1.34 -0.41 -11.63
N TRP A 100 0.13 -0.29 -12.20
CA TRP A 100 -0.15 0.31 -13.49
C TRP A 100 0.04 1.84 -13.52
N THR A 101 0.10 2.51 -12.37
CA THR A 101 0.13 3.98 -12.25
C THR A 101 1.29 4.58 -13.03
N LYS A 102 2.48 4.00 -12.92
CA LYS A 102 3.66 4.44 -13.69
C LYS A 102 3.44 4.38 -15.20
N SER A 103 2.76 3.35 -15.71
CA SER A 103 2.45 3.22 -17.14
C SER A 103 1.36 4.20 -17.59
N LEU A 104 0.34 4.41 -16.74
CA LEU A 104 -0.71 5.40 -16.97
C LEU A 104 -0.13 6.83 -17.01
N LEU A 105 0.65 7.23 -16.01
CA LEU A 105 1.24 8.57 -15.90
C LEU A 105 2.22 8.90 -17.03
N ASN A 106 2.93 7.90 -17.57
CA ASN A 106 3.75 8.07 -18.78
C ASN A 106 2.92 8.35 -20.05
N THR A 107 1.61 8.15 -20.01
CA THR A 107 0.66 8.34 -21.13
C THR A 107 -0.20 9.60 -20.95
N VAL A 108 -0.29 10.15 -19.74
CA VAL A 108 -0.99 11.41 -19.43
C VAL A 108 -0.21 12.59 -20.03
N GLU A 109 -0.93 13.51 -20.69
CA GLU A 109 -0.41 14.74 -21.29
C GLU A 109 -0.79 16.02 -20.49
N ASN A 110 -1.48 15.87 -19.35
CA ASN A 110 -1.91 16.99 -18.51
C ASN A 110 -0.78 17.48 -17.59
N ASP A 111 -0.01 18.47 -18.07
CA ASP A 111 1.05 19.17 -17.33
C ASP A 111 0.59 19.85 -16.01
N ASN A 112 -0.71 19.95 -15.73
CA ASN A 112 -1.27 20.58 -14.52
C ASN A 112 -1.97 19.58 -13.58
N LEU A 113 -1.93 18.28 -13.87
CA LEU A 113 -2.51 17.26 -13.00
C LEU A 113 -1.71 17.19 -11.69
N ILE A 114 -2.38 17.40 -10.56
CA ILE A 114 -1.80 17.16 -9.24
C ILE A 114 -1.92 15.65 -8.95
N ILE A 115 -0.80 15.00 -8.68
CA ILE A 115 -0.71 13.55 -8.48
C ILE A 115 -0.39 13.29 -7.02
N VAL A 116 -1.20 12.46 -6.36
CA VAL A 116 -1.11 12.17 -4.92
C VAL A 116 -0.90 10.68 -4.72
N ARG A 117 0.27 10.31 -4.21
CA ARG A 117 0.53 8.97 -3.67
C ARG A 117 0.28 9.02 -2.17
N ALA A 118 -0.88 8.59 -1.72
CA ALA A 118 -1.31 8.79 -0.34
C ALA A 118 -0.37 8.11 0.68
N ALA A 119 0.31 7.03 0.29
CA ALA A 119 1.32 6.33 1.10
C ALA A 119 2.56 7.17 1.47
N ASP A 120 2.84 8.28 0.77
CA ASP A 120 3.91 9.21 1.17
C ASP A 120 3.57 9.98 2.47
N GLY A 121 2.30 9.98 2.88
CA GLY A 121 1.79 10.82 3.95
C GLY A 121 1.85 12.32 3.60
N PRO A 122 1.66 13.22 4.57
CA PRO A 122 1.87 14.63 4.35
C PRO A 122 3.36 14.90 4.05
N GLU A 123 3.63 15.83 3.12
CA GLU A 123 5.00 16.30 2.88
C GLU A 123 5.71 16.67 4.20
N LYS A 124 7.04 16.54 4.25
CA LYS A 124 7.87 16.86 5.44
C LYS A 124 7.80 18.33 5.93
N SER A 125 7.04 19.18 5.23
CA SER A 125 6.61 20.50 5.70
C SER A 125 5.56 20.40 6.80
N ASP A 126 4.62 19.45 6.67
CA ASP A 126 3.38 19.38 7.43
C ASP A 126 3.39 18.28 8.49
N THR A 127 4.27 17.29 8.36
CA THR A 127 4.75 16.58 9.55
C THR A 127 5.57 17.55 10.40
N VAL A 128 5.09 17.80 11.61
CA VAL A 128 5.70 18.71 12.58
C VAL A 128 6.90 18.00 13.20
N SER A 129 8.03 18.06 12.51
CA SER A 129 9.27 17.41 12.91
C SER A 129 10.16 18.38 13.69
N VAL A 130 10.86 17.84 14.69
CA VAL A 130 11.90 18.57 15.41
C VAL A 130 13.26 18.03 14.98
N GLN A 131 14.08 18.87 14.36
CA GLN A 131 15.45 18.53 13.95
C GLN A 131 16.46 19.29 14.81
N VAL A 132 17.47 18.60 15.32
CA VAL A 132 18.55 19.22 16.10
C VAL A 132 19.68 19.63 15.16
N GLU A 133 19.79 20.93 14.87
CA GLU A 133 20.89 21.52 14.10
C GLU A 133 22.06 21.93 15.02
N GLY A 134 23.27 22.03 14.46
CA GLY A 134 24.49 22.46 15.18
C GLY A 134 25.33 21.32 15.76
N VAL A 135 24.96 20.07 15.47
CA VAL A 135 25.76 18.87 15.83
C VAL A 135 27.09 18.90 15.10
N ALA A 136 28.19 18.72 15.83
CA ALA A 136 29.54 18.57 15.29
C ALA A 136 29.96 17.10 15.35
N ASP A 137 30.89 16.70 14.47
CA ASP A 137 31.42 15.32 14.40
C ASP A 137 31.89 14.79 15.76
N HIS A 138 32.45 15.67 16.60
CA HIS A 138 32.75 15.42 18.01
C HIS A 138 32.92 16.73 18.80
N TYR A 139 32.93 16.62 20.12
CA TYR A 139 33.23 17.71 21.04
C TYR A 139 34.35 17.34 22.01
N HIS A 140 35.16 18.31 22.42
CA HIS A 140 36.17 18.14 23.46
C HIS A 140 35.59 18.49 24.83
N THR A 141 35.97 17.73 25.87
CA THR A 141 35.58 17.94 27.27
C THR A 141 35.88 19.37 27.74
N GLY A 142 34.91 20.03 28.38
CA GLY A 142 34.99 21.44 28.78
C GLY A 142 34.79 22.44 27.63
N GLY A 143 34.55 21.97 26.40
CA GLY A 143 34.11 22.80 25.28
C GLY A 143 32.65 23.25 25.42
N GLU A 144 32.25 24.29 24.71
CA GLU A 144 30.86 24.77 24.70
C GLU A 144 30.08 24.11 23.57
N ILE A 145 29.10 23.26 23.89
CA ILE A 145 28.17 22.66 22.94
C ILE A 145 27.03 23.64 22.69
N LYS A 146 26.69 23.91 21.43
CA LYS A 146 25.58 24.77 21.02
C LYS A 146 24.75 24.10 19.94
N LEU A 147 23.51 23.77 20.27
CA LEU A 147 22.54 23.17 19.35
C LEU A 147 21.32 24.07 19.23
N THR A 148 20.60 23.94 18.12
CA THR A 148 19.30 24.58 17.91
C THR A 148 18.31 23.54 17.41
N ALA A 149 17.23 23.33 18.15
CA ALA A 149 16.09 22.59 17.64
C ALA A 149 15.34 23.47 16.64
N LYS A 150 15.03 22.89 15.49
CA LYS A 150 14.31 23.53 14.39
C LYS A 150 13.04 22.75 14.14
N LEU A 151 11.94 23.47 14.07
CA LEU A 151 10.61 22.96 13.86
C LEU A 151 10.25 23.07 12.37
N THR A 152 9.70 22.01 11.78
CA THR A 152 8.96 22.09 10.51
C THR A 152 7.47 22.32 10.79
N GLY A 153 6.77 22.96 9.86
CA GLY A 153 5.38 23.41 10.04
C GLY A 153 5.23 24.73 10.81
N ASP A 154 4.05 25.36 10.68
CA ASP A 154 3.60 26.48 11.52
C ASP A 154 2.63 25.93 12.57
N VAL A 155 3.04 25.92 13.85
CA VAL A 155 2.28 25.28 14.93
C VAL A 155 2.23 26.11 16.21
N ASP A 156 1.07 26.08 16.86
CA ASP A 156 0.77 26.79 18.10
C ASP A 156 1.19 25.95 19.34
N TYR A 157 2.50 25.95 19.63
CA TYR A 157 3.08 25.27 20.81
C TYR A 157 3.28 26.22 22.00
N ASP A 158 3.28 25.67 23.22
CA ASP A 158 3.45 26.47 24.46
C ASP A 158 4.93 26.64 24.83
N HIS A 159 5.68 25.54 24.97
CA HIS A 159 7.10 25.58 25.35
C HIS A 159 7.94 24.39 24.88
N TRP A 160 9.26 24.56 24.97
CA TRP A 160 10.28 23.56 24.67
C TRP A 160 10.87 22.94 25.95
N HIS A 161 11.22 21.67 25.88
CA HIS A 161 12.15 21.02 26.80
C HIS A 161 13.26 20.30 26.05
N TRP A 162 14.44 20.24 26.68
CA TRP A 162 15.52 19.35 26.27
C TRP A 162 15.70 18.23 27.28
N TYR A 163 15.97 17.03 26.77
CA TYR A 163 16.24 15.85 27.57
C TYR A 163 17.63 15.31 27.23
N GLN A 164 18.26 14.66 28.20
CA GLN A 164 19.52 13.94 28.02
C GLN A 164 19.49 12.56 28.70
N ARG A 165 20.28 11.61 28.19
CA ARG A 165 20.57 10.30 28.83
C ARG A 165 21.98 9.84 28.46
N ALA A 166 22.59 8.95 29.27
CA ALA A 166 23.96 8.50 28.99
C ALA A 166 24.03 7.42 27.88
N SER A 167 22.97 6.65 27.66
CA SER A 167 22.86 5.67 26.59
C SER A 167 21.40 5.30 26.30
N ALA A 168 21.17 4.54 25.22
CA ALA A 168 19.85 4.08 24.81
C ALA A 168 19.06 3.32 25.90
N ASP A 169 19.76 2.63 26.81
CA ASP A 169 19.18 1.83 27.89
C ASP A 169 18.81 2.65 29.16
N GLU A 170 19.15 3.95 29.22
CA GLU A 170 18.89 4.81 30.38
C GLU A 170 17.65 5.71 30.22
N GLU A 171 17.05 6.10 31.35
CA GLU A 171 15.89 7.01 31.39
C GLU A 171 16.29 8.45 31.02
N TRP A 172 15.42 9.13 30.27
CA TRP A 172 15.58 10.54 29.89
C TRP A 172 15.45 11.49 31.08
N ALA A 173 16.48 12.31 31.33
CA ALA A 173 16.48 13.36 32.33
C ALA A 173 16.26 14.76 31.70
N VAL A 174 15.41 15.60 32.30
CA VAL A 174 15.17 16.97 31.85
C VAL A 174 16.39 17.87 32.09
N VAL A 175 16.86 18.56 31.05
CA VAL A 175 17.96 19.53 31.15
C VAL A 175 17.43 20.87 31.68
N SER A 176 17.65 21.10 32.98
CA SER A 176 17.15 22.28 33.68
C SER A 176 17.68 23.59 33.09
N GLY A 177 16.76 24.48 32.71
CA GLY A 177 17.08 25.84 32.21
C GLY A 177 17.08 25.99 30.68
N GLN A 178 16.95 24.89 29.92
CA GLN A 178 16.88 24.89 28.45
C GLN A 178 15.41 24.88 28.00
N GLY A 179 14.69 25.97 28.28
CA GLY A 179 13.24 26.11 27.99
C GLY A 179 12.91 26.70 26.62
N THR A 180 13.84 26.60 25.65
CA THR A 180 13.69 27.19 24.31
C THR A 180 14.29 26.26 23.25
N ALA A 181 14.04 26.56 21.97
CA ALA A 181 14.69 25.90 20.84
C ALA A 181 16.24 25.94 20.88
N ALA A 182 16.87 26.88 21.60
CA ALA A 182 18.32 26.88 21.79
C ALA A 182 18.75 26.01 22.97
N PHE A 183 19.81 25.22 22.76
CA PHE A 183 20.47 24.40 23.78
C PHE A 183 21.94 24.81 23.91
N THR A 184 22.43 24.96 25.14
CA THR A 184 23.85 25.22 25.39
C THR A 184 24.32 24.59 26.70
N ILE A 185 25.34 23.74 26.63
CA ILE A 185 25.94 23.06 27.78
C ILE A 185 27.47 23.00 27.64
N GLU A 186 28.18 22.87 28.75
CA GLU A 186 29.62 22.56 28.77
C GLU A 186 29.79 21.04 28.58
N ALA A 187 30.63 20.64 27.64
CA ALA A 187 30.83 19.24 27.24
C ALA A 187 31.35 18.39 28.43
N PRO A 188 30.65 17.31 28.81
CA PRO A 188 31.06 16.40 29.89
C PRO A 188 32.28 15.54 29.50
N GLU A 189 32.66 14.60 30.39
CA GLU A 189 33.75 13.65 30.12
C GLU A 189 33.32 12.52 29.16
N ASP A 190 32.06 12.09 29.21
CA ASP A 190 31.50 10.97 28.45
C ASP A 190 30.51 11.43 27.36
N SER A 191 30.41 10.68 26.25
CA SER A 191 29.34 10.83 25.25
C SER A 191 27.95 10.65 25.88
N PHE A 192 26.95 11.33 25.32
CA PHE A 192 25.58 11.28 25.80
C PHE A 192 24.60 11.63 24.68
N GLU A 193 23.35 11.19 24.80
CA GLU A 193 22.30 11.53 23.85
C GLU A 193 21.49 12.72 24.34
N VAL A 194 21.01 13.54 23.40
CA VAL A 194 20.02 14.60 23.63
C VAL A 194 18.82 14.46 22.71
N ARG A 195 17.68 14.96 23.15
CA ARG A 195 16.52 15.22 22.28
C ARG A 195 15.78 16.49 22.69
N ALA A 196 15.15 17.14 21.73
CA ALA A 196 14.30 18.30 21.93
C ALA A 196 12.83 17.91 21.79
N VAL A 197 11.97 18.46 22.64
CA VAL A 197 10.54 18.14 22.73
C VAL A 197 9.73 19.42 22.83
N ILE A 198 8.66 19.54 22.04
CA ILE A 198 7.66 20.60 22.18
C ILE A 198 6.40 20.10 22.87
N TYR A 199 5.80 20.96 23.68
CA TYR A 199 4.58 20.71 24.43
C TYR A 199 3.44 21.60 23.96
N ASP A 200 2.23 21.03 23.91
CA ASP A 200 0.99 21.77 23.68
C ASP A 200 0.59 22.59 24.92
N HIS A 201 -0.41 23.45 24.75
CA HIS A 201 -1.03 24.25 25.82
C HIS A 201 -1.64 23.42 26.99
N ASN A 202 -1.77 22.10 26.83
CA ASN A 202 -2.28 21.16 27.82
C ASN A 202 -1.16 20.33 28.50
N HIS A 203 0.12 20.57 28.18
CA HIS A 203 1.30 19.79 28.59
C HIS A 203 1.36 18.35 28.04
N ASN A 204 0.73 18.06 26.90
CA ASN A 204 1.01 16.85 26.13
C ASN A 204 2.25 17.06 25.25
N VAL A 205 3.02 16.00 25.00
CA VAL A 205 4.06 16.02 23.96
C VAL A 205 3.37 16.20 22.61
N TYR A 206 3.76 17.22 21.86
CA TYR A 206 3.24 17.51 20.53
C TYR A 206 4.13 16.91 19.45
N ALA A 207 5.45 17.11 19.57
CA ALA A 207 6.47 16.49 18.73
C ALA A 207 7.81 16.41 19.48
N GLU A 208 8.65 15.45 19.10
CA GLU A 208 10.01 15.31 19.62
C GLU A 208 11.01 15.02 18.49
N SER A 209 12.29 15.30 18.74
CA SER A 209 13.37 14.96 17.82
C SER A 209 13.79 13.52 18.00
N GLU A 210 14.34 12.94 16.93
CA GLU A 210 15.20 11.77 17.05
C GLU A 210 16.30 12.01 18.09
N PRO A 211 16.72 10.98 18.84
CA PRO A 211 17.87 11.05 19.73
C PRO A 211 19.15 11.39 18.93
N VAL A 212 19.90 12.38 19.39
CA VAL A 212 21.19 12.75 18.82
C VAL A 212 22.30 12.41 19.81
N GLU A 213 23.18 11.50 19.44
CA GLU A 213 24.41 11.24 20.18
C GLU A 213 25.39 12.41 20.00
N LEU A 214 25.86 12.95 21.12
CA LEU A 214 26.91 13.96 21.17
C LEU A 214 28.21 13.27 21.57
N VAL A 215 28.98 12.89 20.55
CA VAL A 215 30.26 12.19 20.72
C VAL A 215 31.27 13.11 21.41
N ILE A 216 31.69 12.75 22.62
CA ILE A 216 32.83 13.40 23.28
C ILE A 216 34.10 12.67 22.87
N ASP A 217 34.91 13.32 22.03
CA ASP A 217 36.17 12.77 21.56
C ASP A 217 37.31 13.80 21.74
N ASN A 218 38.46 13.29 22.13
CA ASN A 218 39.71 14.04 22.30
C ASN A 218 40.85 13.46 21.43
N HIS A 219 40.53 12.73 20.34
CA HIS A 219 41.48 11.93 19.56
C HIS A 219 42.44 12.69 18.61
N ASP A 220 43.66 12.14 18.52
CA ASP A 220 44.66 12.42 17.48
C ASP A 220 44.51 11.45 16.28
N SER A 221 44.22 11.99 15.09
CA SER A 221 44.65 11.53 13.74
C SER A 221 43.96 10.38 12.94
N HIS A 222 43.41 10.79 11.78
CA HIS A 222 43.63 10.30 10.38
C HIS A 222 43.18 8.92 9.81
N ALA A 223 42.34 9.03 8.75
CA ALA A 223 42.48 8.52 7.36
C ALA A 223 41.72 7.25 6.87
N HIS A 224 41.25 7.32 5.62
CA HIS A 224 40.70 6.25 4.76
C HIS A 224 41.27 6.37 3.33
N GLU A 225 41.35 5.25 2.59
CA GLU A 225 41.66 5.18 1.15
C GLU A 225 40.71 4.16 0.44
N ASP A 226 40.12 4.64 -0.66
CA ASP A 226 39.67 4.05 -1.95
C ASP A 226 39.85 2.53 -2.27
N GLU A 227 38.95 1.93 -3.06
CA GLU A 227 39.06 1.77 -4.55
C GLU A 227 37.95 0.89 -5.19
N ASP A 228 37.68 1.12 -6.49
CA ASP A 228 36.73 0.40 -7.38
C ASP A 228 37.31 -0.91 -7.98
N HIS A 229 36.48 -1.72 -8.68
CA HIS A 229 36.65 -2.06 -10.13
C HIS A 229 35.62 -3.08 -10.70
N ALA A 230 35.60 -3.26 -12.03
CA ALA A 230 34.47 -3.82 -12.80
C ALA A 230 34.81 -4.88 -13.88
N GLY A 231 33.81 -5.70 -14.23
CA GLY A 231 33.47 -6.16 -15.61
C GLY A 231 34.13 -7.42 -16.22
N HIS A 232 33.33 -8.26 -16.92
CA HIS A 232 33.47 -8.64 -18.36
C HIS A 232 32.45 -9.71 -18.86
N GLU A 233 32.43 -10.00 -20.17
CA GLU A 233 31.32 -10.60 -20.96
C GLU A 233 31.64 -11.98 -21.65
N HIS A 234 30.57 -12.68 -22.11
CA HIS A 234 30.44 -13.57 -23.31
C HIS A 234 30.98 -15.03 -23.37
N GLU A 235 30.15 -16.00 -23.83
CA GLU A 235 30.16 -16.58 -25.22
C GLU A 235 28.97 -17.53 -25.59
N GLU A 236 28.96 -18.15 -26.79
CA GLU A 236 27.76 -18.63 -27.54
C GLU A 236 27.38 -20.15 -27.52
N HIS A 237 26.05 -20.40 -27.64
CA HIS A 237 25.31 -21.43 -28.41
C HIS A 237 25.69 -22.94 -28.51
N SER A 238 24.73 -23.80 -28.13
CA SER A 238 24.24 -24.99 -28.90
C SER A 238 22.84 -25.45 -28.40
N GLY A 239 22.00 -26.24 -29.10
CA GLY A 239 22.06 -26.72 -30.50
C GLY A 239 21.24 -27.99 -30.85
N ALA A 240 19.99 -28.16 -30.39
CA ALA A 240 19.23 -29.44 -30.43
C ALA A 240 18.15 -29.59 -31.54
N GLN A 241 17.65 -30.82 -31.73
CA GLN A 241 16.84 -31.25 -32.89
C GLN A 241 15.32 -31.08 -32.71
N ALA A 242 14.60 -30.88 -33.82
CA ALA A 242 13.13 -30.93 -33.84
C ALA A 242 12.60 -32.38 -33.89
N GLY A 243 11.98 -32.81 -32.80
CA GLY A 243 11.22 -34.07 -32.66
C GLY A 243 10.69 -34.19 -31.23
N GLU A 244 9.41 -34.55 -31.08
CA GLU A 244 8.74 -34.79 -29.79
C GLU A 244 8.84 -33.61 -28.79
N GLU A 245 7.99 -32.61 -28.98
CA GLU A 245 7.95 -31.40 -28.17
C GLU A 245 7.24 -31.64 -26.82
N ILE A 246 7.97 -31.45 -25.73
CA ILE A 246 7.45 -31.34 -24.37
C ILE A 246 7.03 -29.89 -24.13
N SER A 247 5.76 -29.67 -23.80
CA SER A 247 5.25 -28.38 -23.33
C SER A 247 5.28 -28.36 -21.81
N ILE A 248 5.74 -27.26 -21.21
CA ILE A 248 5.53 -27.01 -19.78
C ILE A 248 4.25 -26.20 -19.62
N VAL A 249 3.41 -26.59 -18.66
CA VAL A 249 2.15 -25.92 -18.30
C VAL A 249 2.11 -25.65 -16.79
N GLY A 250 1.31 -24.67 -16.36
CA GLY A 250 1.27 -24.19 -14.97
C GLY A 250 2.22 -23.05 -14.65
N LEU A 251 2.93 -22.51 -15.65
CA LEU A 251 3.74 -21.30 -15.51
C LEU A 251 2.82 -20.08 -15.32
N ALA A 252 3.01 -19.35 -14.23
CA ALA A 252 2.41 -18.03 -13.98
C ALA A 252 3.30 -16.92 -14.58
N ASP A 253 2.76 -15.71 -14.69
CA ASP A 253 3.50 -14.58 -15.26
C ASP A 253 4.69 -14.15 -14.35
N HIS A 254 4.52 -14.24 -13.02
CA HIS A 254 5.58 -14.13 -12.01
C HIS A 254 5.24 -14.96 -10.76
N TYR A 255 6.18 -15.02 -9.82
CA TYR A 255 6.10 -15.69 -8.51
C TYR A 255 6.79 -14.84 -7.44
N HIS A 256 6.47 -15.05 -6.17
CA HIS A 256 7.14 -14.40 -5.03
C HIS A 256 8.03 -15.36 -4.25
N THR A 257 8.94 -14.84 -3.45
CA THR A 257 9.81 -15.63 -2.58
C THR A 257 9.03 -16.35 -1.47
N GLY A 258 9.13 -17.67 -1.48
CA GLY A 258 8.38 -18.54 -0.58
C GLY A 258 7.24 -19.31 -1.27
N ASP A 259 6.80 -18.88 -2.45
CA ASP A 259 5.86 -19.61 -3.29
C ASP A 259 6.38 -21.00 -3.69
N VAL A 260 5.42 -21.89 -4.00
CA VAL A 260 5.72 -23.21 -4.56
C VAL A 260 5.34 -23.23 -6.04
N VAL A 261 6.33 -22.97 -6.88
CA VAL A 261 6.24 -23.07 -8.35
C VAL A 261 5.82 -24.51 -8.69
N THR A 262 4.61 -24.66 -9.22
CA THR A 262 3.99 -25.95 -9.52
C THR A 262 3.78 -26.09 -11.03
N LEU A 263 4.60 -26.90 -11.70
CA LEU A 263 4.57 -27.07 -13.16
C LEU A 263 4.32 -28.52 -13.54
N ALA A 264 3.82 -28.74 -14.75
CA ALA A 264 3.70 -30.06 -15.37
C ALA A 264 4.32 -30.07 -16.78
N ALA A 265 5.06 -31.13 -17.08
CA ALA A 265 5.58 -31.43 -18.41
C ALA A 265 4.59 -32.33 -19.16
N GLU A 266 3.97 -31.81 -20.22
CA GLU A 266 3.04 -32.52 -21.08
C GLU A 266 3.69 -32.86 -22.42
N MET A 267 3.38 -34.06 -22.94
CA MET A 267 3.80 -34.48 -24.27
C MET A 267 2.64 -34.51 -25.24
N ASN A 268 2.88 -34.06 -26.47
CA ASN A 268 1.91 -34.08 -27.56
C ASN A 268 1.56 -35.50 -28.07
N GLU A 269 2.35 -36.52 -27.74
CA GLU A 269 2.11 -37.93 -28.07
C GLU A 269 2.27 -38.82 -26.81
N GLU A 270 1.41 -39.85 -26.65
CA GLU A 270 1.49 -40.78 -25.53
C GLU A 270 2.78 -41.62 -25.59
N THR A 271 3.60 -41.55 -24.54
CA THR A 271 4.85 -42.29 -24.41
C THR A 271 4.79 -43.39 -23.34
N GLU A 272 5.65 -44.41 -23.46
CA GLU A 272 5.79 -45.46 -22.44
C GLU A 272 6.79 -45.11 -21.32
N PHE A 273 7.61 -44.08 -21.52
CA PHE A 273 8.63 -43.64 -20.57
C PHE A 273 8.03 -42.79 -19.45
N LYS A 274 8.64 -42.88 -18.25
CA LYS A 274 8.19 -42.18 -17.03
C LYS A 274 9.34 -41.65 -16.17
N SER A 275 10.56 -41.64 -16.70
CA SER A 275 11.76 -41.20 -15.99
C SER A 275 12.03 -39.75 -16.34
N TRP A 276 11.50 -38.83 -15.56
CA TRP A 276 11.71 -37.40 -15.75
C TRP A 276 12.82 -36.90 -14.82
N ASN A 277 13.49 -35.83 -15.22
CA ASN A 277 14.22 -34.97 -14.29
C ASN A 277 13.96 -33.52 -14.66
N TRP A 278 13.87 -32.68 -13.64
CA TRP A 278 13.83 -31.23 -13.80
C TRP A 278 15.19 -30.63 -13.51
N PHE A 279 15.54 -29.60 -14.29
CA PHE A 279 16.77 -28.85 -14.14
C PHE A 279 16.43 -27.36 -14.00
N ILE A 280 17.20 -26.68 -13.16
CA ILE A 280 17.14 -25.23 -12.97
C ILE A 280 18.52 -24.61 -13.16
N ARG A 281 18.56 -23.29 -13.39
CA ARG A 281 19.76 -22.44 -13.31
C ARG A 281 19.33 -20.99 -13.12
N GLU A 282 20.18 -20.16 -12.52
CA GLU A 282 19.91 -18.73 -12.32
C GLU A 282 19.72 -18.02 -13.68
N ASP A 283 20.68 -18.13 -14.59
CA ASP A 283 20.62 -17.48 -15.91
C ASP A 283 21.32 -18.28 -17.04
N ALA A 284 21.51 -17.62 -18.19
CA ALA A 284 22.14 -18.19 -19.36
C ALA A 284 23.61 -18.61 -19.19
N ASP A 285 24.35 -17.95 -18.30
CA ASP A 285 25.78 -18.14 -18.03
C ASP A 285 26.05 -19.19 -16.92
N HIS A 286 25.02 -19.58 -16.16
CA HIS A 286 25.10 -20.62 -15.12
C HIS A 286 24.89 -22.04 -15.66
N GLU A 287 25.53 -23.03 -15.00
CA GLU A 287 25.35 -24.46 -15.33
C GLU A 287 23.99 -24.99 -14.85
N TRP A 288 23.43 -25.97 -15.56
CA TRP A 288 22.16 -26.61 -15.18
C TRP A 288 22.32 -27.53 -13.95
N GLU A 289 21.63 -27.20 -12.87
CA GLU A 289 21.53 -28.04 -11.67
C GLU A 289 20.29 -28.95 -11.76
N ALA A 290 20.45 -30.22 -11.41
CA ALA A 290 19.32 -31.16 -11.35
C ALA A 290 18.59 -31.01 -10.01
N VAL A 291 17.29 -30.74 -10.04
CA VAL A 291 16.50 -30.58 -8.81
C VAL A 291 16.31 -31.95 -8.13
N PRO A 292 16.76 -32.13 -6.87
CA PRO A 292 16.65 -33.41 -6.17
C PRO A 292 15.19 -33.87 -6.01
N ASP A 293 15.00 -35.19 -6.04
CA ASP A 293 13.71 -35.88 -5.82
C ASP A 293 12.55 -35.52 -6.80
N GLN A 294 12.75 -34.60 -7.74
CA GLN A 294 11.80 -34.26 -8.82
C GLN A 294 11.93 -35.21 -10.03
N GLU A 295 11.65 -36.50 -9.81
CA GLU A 295 11.78 -37.57 -10.83
C GLU A 295 10.49 -37.82 -11.66
N THR A 296 9.52 -36.89 -11.68
CA THR A 296 8.20 -37.08 -12.31
C THR A 296 7.85 -36.00 -13.34
N GLU A 297 6.76 -36.17 -14.08
CA GLU A 297 6.23 -35.15 -14.99
C GLU A 297 5.83 -33.85 -14.27
N ARG A 298 5.78 -33.83 -12.93
CA ARG A 298 5.52 -32.64 -12.11
C ARG A 298 6.80 -32.07 -11.54
N PHE A 299 6.77 -30.76 -11.34
CA PHE A 299 7.77 -29.95 -10.67
C PHE A 299 7.11 -29.20 -9.52
N GLU A 300 7.69 -29.29 -8.33
CA GLU A 300 7.34 -28.44 -7.18
C GLU A 300 8.64 -27.86 -6.62
N TYR A 301 8.81 -26.54 -6.70
CA TYR A 301 10.02 -25.86 -6.22
C TYR A 301 9.66 -24.63 -5.39
N LYS A 302 10.24 -24.53 -4.19
CA LYS A 302 10.05 -23.36 -3.34
C LYS A 302 11.05 -22.26 -3.75
N THR A 303 10.52 -21.11 -4.14
CA THR A 303 11.27 -19.92 -4.57
C THR A 303 12.13 -19.32 -3.45
N THR A 304 13.24 -18.65 -3.81
CA THR A 304 14.31 -18.28 -2.87
C THR A 304 14.89 -16.86 -3.04
N GLY A 305 14.25 -15.96 -3.80
CA GLY A 305 14.70 -14.58 -4.04
C GLY A 305 15.14 -14.27 -5.46
N GLU A 306 15.56 -15.29 -6.22
CA GLU A 306 16.24 -15.09 -7.50
C GLU A 306 15.51 -15.82 -8.63
N SER A 307 15.04 -15.04 -9.62
CA SER A 307 14.47 -15.55 -10.88
C SER A 307 15.37 -16.63 -11.47
N PHE A 308 14.79 -17.71 -11.99
CA PHE A 308 15.54 -18.84 -12.52
C PHE A 308 14.94 -19.40 -13.81
N GLU A 309 15.76 -20.00 -14.65
CA GLU A 309 15.29 -20.78 -15.79
C GLU A 309 15.05 -22.24 -15.39
N ALA A 310 14.01 -22.86 -15.93
CA ALA A 310 13.69 -24.27 -15.72
C ALA A 310 13.50 -25.04 -17.03
N LYS A 311 13.80 -26.34 -17.02
CA LYS A 311 13.43 -27.27 -18.09
C LYS A 311 13.16 -28.69 -17.59
N ALA A 312 12.32 -29.41 -18.32
CA ALA A 312 12.02 -30.83 -18.11
C ALA A 312 12.77 -31.70 -19.12
N VAL A 313 13.32 -32.82 -18.66
CA VAL A 313 14.02 -33.81 -19.48
C VAL A 313 13.41 -35.19 -19.24
N LEU A 314 13.02 -35.87 -20.32
CA LEU A 314 12.52 -37.24 -20.29
C LEU A 314 13.62 -38.21 -20.73
N TYR A 315 13.81 -39.29 -19.98
CA TYR A 315 14.80 -40.34 -20.27
C TYR A 315 14.16 -41.65 -20.74
N ASP A 316 14.88 -42.33 -21.64
CA ASP A 316 14.55 -43.69 -22.08
C ASP A 316 14.94 -44.77 -21.02
N HIS A 317 14.61 -46.03 -21.31
CA HIS A 317 14.94 -47.17 -20.46
C HIS A 317 16.45 -47.41 -20.24
N ASP A 318 17.31 -46.91 -21.12
CA ASP A 318 18.77 -47.01 -21.06
C ASP A 318 19.43 -45.74 -20.44
N LYS A 319 18.62 -44.78 -19.97
CA LYS A 319 19.00 -43.45 -19.44
C LYS A 319 19.62 -42.49 -20.46
N ASN A 320 19.28 -42.61 -21.74
CA ASN A 320 19.55 -41.55 -22.71
C ASN A 320 18.43 -40.51 -22.69
N VAL A 321 18.74 -39.25 -23.00
CA VAL A 321 17.73 -38.22 -23.20
C VAL A 321 16.86 -38.62 -24.39
N HIS A 322 15.55 -38.71 -24.15
CA HIS A 322 14.54 -39.01 -25.15
C HIS A 322 13.97 -37.71 -25.74
N ALA A 323 13.61 -36.76 -24.88
CA ALA A 323 13.13 -35.42 -25.24
C ALA A 323 13.48 -34.40 -24.14
N GLU A 324 13.57 -33.12 -24.51
CA GLU A 324 13.70 -31.98 -23.59
C GLU A 324 12.61 -30.94 -23.91
N SER A 325 12.14 -30.22 -22.89
CA SER A 325 11.24 -29.07 -23.09
C SER A 325 11.96 -27.87 -23.70
N GLN A 326 11.19 -26.88 -24.12
CA GLN A 326 11.73 -25.52 -24.22
C GLN A 326 12.13 -25.02 -22.81
N ILE A 327 13.08 -24.09 -22.76
CA ILE A 327 13.44 -23.39 -21.53
C ILE A 327 12.33 -22.40 -21.21
N ILE A 328 11.89 -22.39 -19.96
CA ILE A 328 11.00 -21.37 -19.39
C ILE A 328 11.77 -20.52 -18.39
N SER A 329 11.38 -19.25 -18.25
CA SER A 329 11.85 -18.38 -17.18
C SER A 329 10.78 -18.35 -16.09
N VAL A 330 11.15 -18.79 -14.89
CA VAL A 330 10.37 -18.60 -13.68
C VAL A 330 10.81 -17.25 -13.11
N ILE A 331 10.02 -16.22 -13.40
CA ILE A 331 10.27 -14.87 -12.90
C ILE A 331 9.87 -14.84 -11.43
N ILE A 332 10.86 -14.75 -10.53
CA ILE A 332 10.62 -14.29 -9.16
C ILE A 332 10.68 -12.77 -9.22
N ASP A 333 9.58 -12.12 -8.86
CA ASP A 333 9.45 -10.67 -8.84
C ASP A 333 9.00 -10.20 -7.46
N ASP A 334 9.94 -10.09 -6.52
CA ASP A 334 9.69 -9.62 -5.15
C ASP A 334 9.44 -8.09 -5.11
N HIS A 335 8.50 -7.61 -5.92
CA HIS A 335 7.89 -6.28 -5.78
C HIS A 335 7.17 -6.14 -4.42
N GLU A 336 6.79 -7.26 -3.76
CA GLU A 336 6.24 -7.35 -2.40
C GLU A 336 7.25 -7.06 -1.24
N ASN A 337 8.30 -6.25 -1.42
CA ASN A 337 9.13 -5.82 -0.28
C ASN A 337 8.45 -4.78 0.63
N GLN A 338 7.29 -4.25 0.23
CA GLN A 338 6.42 -3.45 1.08
C GLN A 338 4.97 -3.90 0.88
N ASP A 339 4.31 -4.25 1.99
CA ASP A 339 2.88 -4.51 2.06
C ASP A 339 2.12 -3.21 1.64
N PRO A 340 1.20 -3.24 0.67
CA PRO A 340 0.48 -2.04 0.23
C PRO A 340 -0.65 -1.61 1.18
N HIS A 341 -1.10 -2.48 2.09
CA HIS A 341 -2.39 -2.38 2.77
C HIS A 341 -2.42 -1.41 3.96
N ILE A 342 -1.64 -0.33 3.89
CA ILE A 342 -1.48 0.69 4.94
C ILE A 342 -2.80 1.35 5.37
N TRP A 343 -3.82 1.39 4.50
CA TRP A 343 -5.11 1.99 4.83
C TRP A 343 -5.90 1.19 5.87
N LEU A 344 -5.54 -0.07 6.14
CA LEU A 344 -6.12 -0.90 7.19
C LEU A 344 -5.55 -0.58 8.58
N ASP A 345 -4.52 0.26 8.65
CA ASP A 345 -4.02 0.85 9.88
C ASP A 345 -4.72 2.22 10.12
N PRO A 346 -5.54 2.38 11.18
CA PRO A 346 -6.27 3.63 11.44
C PRO A 346 -5.40 4.84 11.78
N VAL A 347 -4.09 4.68 11.95
CA VAL A 347 -3.13 5.78 12.15
C VAL A 347 -2.41 6.12 10.84
N LEU A 348 -1.97 5.13 10.05
CA LEU A 348 -1.43 5.40 8.71
C LEU A 348 -2.50 6.00 7.77
N ALA A 349 -3.76 5.60 7.95
CA ALA A 349 -4.89 6.24 7.29
C ALA A 349 -5.01 7.76 7.61
N GLN A 350 -4.54 8.23 8.77
CA GLN A 350 -4.52 9.67 9.08
C GLN A 350 -3.47 10.40 8.24
N ASP A 351 -2.31 9.79 8.02
CA ASP A 351 -1.26 10.33 7.14
C ASP A 351 -1.72 10.38 5.68
N GLN A 352 -2.40 9.33 5.20
CA GLN A 352 -3.05 9.32 3.88
C GLN A 352 -4.09 10.45 3.73
N VAL A 353 -4.91 10.68 4.76
CA VAL A 353 -5.90 11.78 4.78
C VAL A 353 -5.23 13.15 4.72
N LEU A 354 -4.10 13.35 5.39
CA LEU A 354 -3.33 14.60 5.33
C LEU A 354 -2.68 14.80 3.94
N ALA A 355 -2.14 13.75 3.33
CA ALA A 355 -1.61 13.79 1.96
C ALA A 355 -2.68 14.26 0.95
N ILE A 356 -3.87 13.64 1.01
CA ILE A 356 -5.00 13.95 0.13
C ILE A 356 -5.52 15.38 0.38
N ARG A 357 -5.64 15.80 1.65
CA ARG A 357 -6.01 17.18 2.02
C ARG A 357 -5.08 18.19 1.35
N ASN A 358 -3.77 17.98 1.43
CA ASN A 358 -2.79 18.94 0.89
C ASN A 358 -2.93 19.14 -0.62
N ALA A 359 -3.13 18.06 -1.36
CA ALA A 359 -3.34 18.13 -2.81
C ALA A 359 -4.68 18.80 -3.19
N LEU A 360 -5.74 18.60 -2.40
CA LEU A 360 -7.01 19.30 -2.58
C LEU A 360 -6.84 20.82 -2.32
N ILE A 361 -6.02 21.20 -1.33
CA ILE A 361 -5.66 22.61 -1.07
C ILE A 361 -4.83 23.19 -2.22
N GLU A 362 -3.88 22.43 -2.78
CA GLU A 362 -3.09 22.86 -3.94
C GLU A 362 -3.97 23.10 -5.19
N ALA A 363 -4.97 22.23 -5.41
CA ALA A 363 -5.90 22.31 -6.53
C ALA A 363 -6.97 23.42 -6.38
N ASP A 364 -7.52 23.59 -5.18
CA ASP A 364 -8.51 24.64 -4.85
C ASP A 364 -8.13 25.39 -3.56
N PRO A 365 -7.22 26.37 -3.63
CA PRO A 365 -6.85 27.19 -2.48
C PRO A 365 -8.02 28.02 -1.88
N ASP A 366 -9.07 28.30 -2.67
CA ASP A 366 -10.31 28.93 -2.17
C ASP A 366 -11.15 27.94 -1.31
N GLY A 367 -10.76 26.67 -1.26
CA GLY A 367 -11.34 25.58 -0.47
C GLY A 367 -10.62 25.24 0.83
N GLU A 368 -9.42 25.80 1.05
CA GLU A 368 -8.47 25.46 2.13
C GLU A 368 -9.13 25.11 3.47
N ALA A 369 -9.80 26.08 4.10
CA ALA A 369 -10.45 25.90 5.40
C ALA A 369 -11.54 24.80 5.43
N VAL A 370 -12.18 24.49 4.31
CA VAL A 370 -13.17 23.38 4.23
C VAL A 370 -12.46 22.04 4.22
N TYR A 371 -11.34 21.93 3.50
CA TYR A 371 -10.54 20.70 3.46
C TYR A 371 -9.85 20.46 4.81
N GLU A 372 -9.37 21.51 5.48
CA GLU A 372 -8.84 21.43 6.85
C GLU A 372 -9.91 20.99 7.86
N ASP A 373 -11.05 21.68 7.94
CA ASP A 373 -12.15 21.35 8.86
C ASP A 373 -12.62 19.89 8.67
N ASN A 374 -12.77 19.44 7.42
CA ASN A 374 -13.23 18.08 7.10
C ASN A 374 -12.15 17.02 7.41
N ALA A 375 -10.88 17.30 7.11
CA ALA A 375 -9.78 16.39 7.41
C ALA A 375 -9.56 16.25 8.93
N GLU A 376 -9.63 17.34 9.70
CA GLU A 376 -9.55 17.29 11.17
C GLU A 376 -10.71 16.45 11.75
N ALA A 377 -11.93 16.67 11.27
CA ALA A 377 -13.09 15.89 11.69
C ALA A 377 -12.94 14.39 11.38
N PHE A 378 -12.39 14.04 10.23
CA PHE A 378 -12.16 12.63 9.85
C PHE A 378 -11.04 11.99 10.67
N ILE A 379 -9.95 12.73 10.92
CA ILE A 379 -8.83 12.29 11.75
C ILE A 379 -9.28 12.03 13.19
N GLU A 380 -10.20 12.81 13.76
CA GLU A 380 -10.75 12.53 15.09
C GLU A 380 -11.62 11.26 15.13
N GLU A 381 -12.34 10.91 14.06
CA GLU A 381 -13.00 9.60 13.93
C GLU A 381 -11.99 8.45 13.80
N LEU A 382 -10.90 8.64 13.04
CA LEU A 382 -9.81 7.66 12.92
C LEU A 382 -9.06 7.44 14.26
N LYS A 383 -8.81 8.50 15.03
CA LYS A 383 -8.27 8.41 16.40
C LYS A 383 -9.24 7.71 17.36
N ALA A 384 -10.55 7.93 17.20
CA ALA A 384 -11.56 7.22 17.98
C ALA A 384 -11.57 5.71 17.62
N LEU A 385 -11.46 5.38 16.34
CA LEU A 385 -11.35 4.01 15.84
C LEU A 385 -10.08 3.30 16.36
N ASP A 386 -8.91 3.93 16.25
CA ASP A 386 -7.65 3.41 16.82
C ASP A 386 -7.80 3.10 18.32
N LYS A 387 -8.38 4.04 19.07
CA LYS A 387 -8.65 3.86 20.50
C LYS A 387 -9.66 2.75 20.80
N GLU A 388 -10.66 2.54 19.95
CA GLU A 388 -11.59 1.41 20.04
C GLU A 388 -10.84 0.08 19.84
N TYR A 389 -9.98 -0.03 18.83
CA TYR A 389 -9.10 -1.18 18.60
C TYR A 389 -8.18 -1.44 19.79
N GLN A 390 -7.37 -0.45 20.21
CA GLN A 390 -6.47 -0.55 21.36
C GLN A 390 -7.21 -1.02 22.62
N THR A 391 -8.35 -0.40 22.95
CA THR A 391 -9.11 -0.73 24.17
C THR A 391 -9.68 -2.15 24.12
N THR A 392 -10.06 -2.60 22.93
CA THR A 392 -10.72 -3.89 22.71
C THR A 392 -9.73 -5.06 22.68
N LEU A 393 -8.57 -4.87 22.04
CA LEU A 393 -7.60 -5.92 21.76
C LEU A 393 -6.49 -6.04 22.83
N LYS A 394 -6.36 -5.03 23.71
CA LYS A 394 -5.33 -4.97 24.76
C LYS A 394 -5.19 -6.24 25.61
N ASP A 395 -6.31 -6.82 26.04
CA ASP A 395 -6.34 -7.95 26.97
C ASP A 395 -6.58 -9.30 26.24
N ALA A 396 -6.36 -9.34 24.92
CA ALA A 396 -6.47 -10.55 24.09
C ALA A 396 -5.59 -11.70 24.60
N ALA A 397 -6.18 -12.86 24.88
CA ALA A 397 -5.47 -14.09 25.24
C ALA A 397 -5.06 -14.93 24.01
N HIS A 398 -5.73 -14.74 22.87
CA HIS A 398 -5.37 -15.30 21.58
C HIS A 398 -5.09 -14.16 20.60
N ARG A 399 -3.87 -14.08 20.07
CA ARG A 399 -3.42 -13.01 19.16
C ARG A 399 -3.41 -13.39 17.68
N ALA A 400 -3.41 -14.69 17.38
CA ALA A 400 -3.40 -15.21 16.02
C ALA A 400 -4.80 -15.25 15.38
N PHE A 401 -4.92 -14.79 14.13
CA PHE A 401 -6.13 -14.88 13.31
C PHE A 401 -5.78 -15.31 11.87
N VAL A 402 -6.66 -16.07 11.22
CA VAL A 402 -6.39 -16.66 9.89
C VAL A 402 -7.22 -15.95 8.82
N VAL A 403 -6.57 -15.50 7.75
CA VAL A 403 -7.16 -14.73 6.64
C VAL A 403 -6.95 -15.42 5.29
N GLN A 404 -7.77 -15.07 4.29
CA GLN A 404 -7.63 -15.60 2.93
C GLN A 404 -6.35 -15.12 2.22
N HIS A 405 -6.07 -13.82 2.25
CA HIS A 405 -4.86 -13.19 1.70
C HIS A 405 -4.31 -12.20 2.74
N GLN A 406 -3.06 -11.77 2.59
CA GLN A 406 -2.24 -11.18 3.65
C GLN A 406 -2.46 -9.66 3.87
N ALA A 407 -3.69 -9.14 3.77
CA ALA A 407 -3.96 -7.70 3.82
C ALA A 407 -3.73 -7.01 5.18
N PHE A 408 -3.93 -7.70 6.29
CA PHE A 408 -4.08 -7.05 7.60
C PHE A 408 -2.76 -6.96 8.37
N GLY A 409 -1.62 -6.87 7.66
CA GLY A 409 -0.26 -6.81 8.24
C GLY A 409 -0.07 -5.64 9.19
N TYR A 410 -0.21 -4.41 8.68
CA TYR A 410 -0.09 -3.19 9.49
C TYR A 410 -1.08 -3.13 10.67
N LEU A 411 -2.32 -3.58 10.46
CA LEU A 411 -3.33 -3.68 11.52
C LEU A 411 -2.86 -4.64 12.62
N ALA A 412 -2.30 -5.80 12.23
CA ALA A 412 -1.83 -6.80 13.16
C ALA A 412 -0.63 -6.26 13.98
N ASP A 413 0.36 -5.68 13.32
CA ASP A 413 1.54 -5.09 13.97
C ASP A 413 1.15 -3.97 14.95
N ARG A 414 0.22 -3.08 14.59
CA ARG A 414 -0.22 -1.98 15.48
C ARG A 414 -0.87 -2.48 16.77
N TYR A 415 -1.62 -3.57 16.71
CA TYR A 415 -2.42 -4.07 17.83
C TYR A 415 -1.88 -5.33 18.51
N ASP A 416 -0.61 -5.68 18.24
CA ASP A 416 0.08 -6.87 18.78
C ASP A 416 -0.72 -8.15 18.44
N LEU A 417 -1.08 -8.31 17.18
CA LEU A 417 -1.75 -9.51 16.65
C LEU A 417 -0.82 -10.27 15.69
N GLU A 418 -1.19 -11.50 15.36
CA GLU A 418 -0.44 -12.35 14.43
C GLU A 418 -1.37 -12.78 13.28
N GLN A 419 -1.09 -12.28 12.07
CA GLN A 419 -1.83 -12.68 10.87
C GLN A 419 -1.26 -14.00 10.31
N ILE A 420 -2.13 -14.98 10.08
CA ILE A 420 -1.80 -16.21 9.37
C ILE A 420 -2.57 -16.23 8.05
N ALA A 421 -1.88 -15.95 6.94
CA ALA A 421 -2.52 -15.87 5.62
C ALA A 421 -2.54 -17.23 4.89
N ILE A 422 -3.66 -17.51 4.20
CA ILE A 422 -3.81 -18.69 3.37
C ILE A 422 -3.00 -18.53 2.06
N GLY A 423 -3.23 -17.45 1.32
CA GLY A 423 -2.45 -16.99 0.17
C GLY A 423 -1.45 -15.86 0.52
N GLY A 424 -0.85 -15.25 -0.50
CA GLY A 424 0.10 -14.11 -0.40
C GLY A 424 -0.60 -12.77 -0.15
N LEU A 425 0.06 -11.64 -0.48
CA LEU A 425 -0.59 -10.30 -0.40
C LEU A 425 -1.75 -10.20 -1.39
N SER A 426 -1.57 -10.65 -2.64
CA SER A 426 -2.60 -10.66 -3.69
C SER A 426 -3.57 -11.85 -3.61
N THR A 427 -4.79 -11.64 -4.13
CA THR A 427 -5.88 -12.61 -4.25
C THR A 427 -5.75 -13.55 -5.45
N GLU A 428 -4.86 -13.26 -6.39
CA GLU A 428 -4.74 -13.95 -7.69
C GLU A 428 -4.31 -15.42 -7.58
N VAL A 429 -3.45 -15.74 -6.60
CA VAL A 429 -2.82 -17.06 -6.49
C VAL A 429 -3.68 -17.99 -5.65
N GLU A 430 -4.43 -18.90 -6.29
CA GLU A 430 -5.08 -19.99 -5.56
C GLU A 430 -4.02 -20.88 -4.87
N PRO A 431 -4.13 -21.12 -3.55
CA PRO A 431 -3.15 -21.91 -2.81
C PRO A 431 -3.20 -23.38 -3.22
N SER A 432 -2.02 -23.99 -3.32
CA SER A 432 -1.89 -25.41 -3.67
C SER A 432 -2.57 -26.33 -2.64
N PRO A 433 -2.94 -27.57 -3.00
CA PRO A 433 -3.49 -28.54 -2.04
C PRO A 433 -2.55 -28.86 -0.86
N SER A 434 -1.23 -28.74 -1.04
CA SER A 434 -0.26 -28.88 0.05
C SER A 434 -0.26 -27.67 0.98
N ARG A 435 -0.41 -26.45 0.45
CA ARG A 435 -0.59 -25.23 1.26
C ARG A 435 -1.89 -25.26 2.05
N ILE A 436 -3.01 -25.67 1.43
CA ILE A 436 -4.31 -25.87 2.12
C ILE A 436 -4.15 -26.84 3.31
N ALA A 437 -3.44 -27.96 3.12
CA ALA A 437 -3.17 -28.92 4.20
C ALA A 437 -2.25 -28.35 5.30
N GLU A 438 -1.20 -27.60 4.94
CA GLU A 438 -0.33 -26.90 5.89
C GLU A 438 -1.15 -25.93 6.77
N ILE A 439 -2.04 -25.15 6.17
CA ILE A 439 -2.88 -24.20 6.92
C ILE A 439 -3.93 -24.93 7.75
N ALA A 440 -4.47 -26.06 7.27
CA ALA A 440 -5.37 -26.89 8.06
C ALA A 440 -4.68 -27.46 9.32
N ASP A 441 -3.39 -27.78 9.24
CA ASP A 441 -2.56 -28.16 10.40
C ASP A 441 -2.30 -26.95 11.32
N LEU A 442 -1.95 -25.78 10.78
CA LEU A 442 -1.75 -24.54 11.56
C LEU A 442 -3.03 -24.10 12.31
N VAL A 443 -4.18 -24.10 11.64
CA VAL A 443 -5.50 -23.78 12.24
C VAL A 443 -5.79 -24.71 13.43
N GLN A 444 -5.45 -25.99 13.31
CA GLN A 444 -5.60 -26.97 14.40
C GLN A 444 -4.57 -26.77 15.52
N GLU A 445 -3.31 -26.45 15.20
CA GLU A 445 -2.25 -26.20 16.18
C GLU A 445 -2.56 -24.96 17.04
N TYR A 446 -2.85 -23.83 16.38
CA TYR A 446 -3.20 -22.57 17.03
C TYR A 446 -4.62 -22.54 17.61
N ASN A 447 -5.45 -23.56 17.34
CA ASN A 447 -6.86 -23.67 17.75
C ASN A 447 -7.69 -22.44 17.30
N VAL A 448 -7.43 -21.96 16.09
CA VAL A 448 -8.09 -20.78 15.52
C VAL A 448 -9.59 -21.09 15.30
N PRO A 449 -10.53 -20.30 15.85
CA PRO A 449 -11.95 -20.64 15.80
C PRO A 449 -12.66 -20.13 14.53
N VAL A 450 -12.08 -19.13 13.85
CA VAL A 450 -12.68 -18.43 12.69
C VAL A 450 -11.62 -18.22 11.61
N ILE A 451 -11.98 -18.55 10.37
CA ILE A 451 -11.21 -18.21 9.17
C ILE A 451 -11.89 -17.03 8.48
N TYR A 452 -11.14 -15.95 8.26
CA TYR A 452 -11.62 -14.72 7.65
C TYR A 452 -11.40 -14.73 6.13
N TYR A 453 -12.33 -14.12 5.40
CA TYR A 453 -12.24 -13.96 3.95
C TYR A 453 -12.72 -12.57 3.51
N GLN A 454 -12.26 -12.13 2.34
CA GLN A 454 -12.53 -10.83 1.72
C GLN A 454 -13.99 -10.68 1.25
N GLN A 455 -14.53 -9.47 1.36
CA GLN A 455 -15.82 -9.10 0.79
C GLN A 455 -15.81 -9.15 -0.74
N GLY A 456 -16.83 -9.73 -1.37
CA GLY A 456 -16.95 -9.82 -2.83
C GLY A 456 -16.09 -10.90 -3.51
N ALA A 457 -15.02 -11.38 -2.85
CA ALA A 457 -14.19 -12.47 -3.36
C ALA A 457 -14.84 -13.86 -3.21
N SER A 458 -14.28 -14.86 -3.91
CA SER A 458 -14.69 -16.26 -3.74
C SER A 458 -14.19 -16.82 -2.41
N SER A 459 -15.11 -17.05 -1.47
CA SER A 459 -14.81 -17.71 -0.20
C SER A 459 -14.59 -19.24 -0.29
N SER A 460 -14.46 -19.80 -1.50
CA SER A 460 -14.27 -21.25 -1.76
C SER A 460 -13.10 -21.86 -0.97
N ILE A 461 -11.98 -21.16 -0.92
CA ILE A 461 -10.76 -21.60 -0.22
C ILE A 461 -10.99 -21.59 1.30
N ALA A 462 -11.45 -20.45 1.85
CA ALA A 462 -11.76 -20.31 3.27
C ALA A 462 -12.80 -21.34 3.75
N GLN A 463 -13.85 -21.57 2.95
CA GLN A 463 -14.85 -22.62 3.20
C GLN A 463 -14.27 -24.04 3.16
N THR A 464 -13.28 -24.29 2.30
CA THR A 464 -12.62 -25.61 2.20
C THR A 464 -11.79 -25.88 3.45
N VAL A 465 -10.90 -24.97 3.84
CA VAL A 465 -10.09 -25.09 5.07
C VAL A 465 -11.02 -25.21 6.30
N ALA A 466 -12.07 -24.40 6.39
CA ALA A 466 -13.03 -24.45 7.49
C ALA A 466 -13.82 -25.78 7.55
N ALA A 467 -14.15 -26.38 6.41
CA ALA A 467 -14.82 -27.67 6.35
C ALA A 467 -13.90 -28.84 6.79
N GLU A 468 -12.59 -28.74 6.56
CA GLU A 468 -11.60 -29.74 6.98
C GLU A 468 -11.23 -29.63 8.46
N THR A 469 -11.09 -28.40 8.96
CA THR A 469 -10.69 -28.09 10.34
C THR A 469 -11.87 -28.03 11.33
N GLY A 470 -13.08 -27.79 10.84
CA GLY A 470 -14.29 -27.63 11.64
C GLY A 470 -14.48 -26.25 12.25
N THR A 471 -13.83 -25.22 11.70
CA THR A 471 -13.94 -23.81 12.14
C THR A 471 -15.14 -23.10 11.54
N GLU A 472 -15.47 -21.93 12.08
CA GLU A 472 -16.43 -21.01 11.45
C GLU A 472 -15.71 -20.13 10.40
N THR A 473 -16.48 -19.48 9.52
CA THR A 473 -15.96 -18.47 8.58
C THR A 473 -16.66 -17.14 8.79
N ALA A 474 -15.94 -16.03 8.61
CA ALA A 474 -16.49 -14.67 8.70
C ALA A 474 -15.87 -13.76 7.63
N VAL A 475 -16.56 -12.67 7.30
CA VAL A 475 -15.98 -11.60 6.46
C VAL A 475 -15.04 -10.76 7.31
N LEU A 476 -13.92 -10.34 6.71
CA LEU A 476 -13.09 -9.24 7.18
C LEU A 476 -12.87 -8.32 5.97
N TYR A 477 -13.22 -7.05 6.11
CA TYR A 477 -13.22 -6.08 5.02
C TYR A 477 -11.83 -5.49 4.81
N ASP A 478 -11.13 -5.91 3.76
CA ASP A 478 -9.90 -5.25 3.27
C ASP A 478 -10.19 -3.93 2.53
N LEU A 479 -11.43 -3.71 2.12
CA LEU A 479 -11.90 -2.51 1.41
C LEU A 479 -11.30 -2.31 0.02
N GLU A 480 -10.67 -3.31 -0.59
CA GLU A 480 -10.15 -3.23 -1.96
C GLU A 480 -11.30 -3.13 -2.98
N VAL A 481 -12.29 -4.00 -2.79
CA VAL A 481 -13.46 -4.15 -3.67
C VAL A 481 -14.66 -3.40 -3.08
N LEU A 482 -15.22 -2.46 -3.86
CA LEU A 482 -16.58 -1.96 -3.65
C LEU A 482 -17.58 -3.08 -4.00
N SER A 483 -17.97 -3.85 -2.99
CA SER A 483 -18.83 -5.02 -3.13
C SER A 483 -20.32 -4.69 -2.96
N GLU A 484 -21.20 -5.56 -3.50
CA GLU A 484 -22.65 -5.49 -3.27
C GLU A 484 -22.98 -5.41 -1.76
N GLU A 485 -22.21 -6.08 -0.91
CA GLU A 485 -22.42 -6.10 0.55
C GLU A 485 -22.16 -4.73 1.20
N LEU A 486 -21.13 -4.00 0.79
CA LEU A 486 -20.87 -2.64 1.29
C LEU A 486 -21.99 -1.69 0.85
N ILE A 487 -22.44 -1.81 -0.41
CA ILE A 487 -23.52 -0.99 -0.99
C ILE A 487 -24.87 -1.28 -0.33
N GLU A 488 -25.26 -2.55 -0.15
CA GLU A 488 -26.56 -2.93 0.43
C GLU A 488 -26.68 -2.53 1.91
N ASN A 489 -25.56 -2.51 2.64
CA ASN A 489 -25.53 -2.16 4.06
C ASN A 489 -25.17 -0.68 4.34
N ASP A 490 -24.90 0.13 3.30
CA ASP A 490 -24.49 1.54 3.41
C ASP A 490 -23.23 1.70 4.31
N LEU A 491 -22.26 0.79 4.13
CA LEU A 491 -21.03 0.72 4.91
C LEU A 491 -19.90 1.49 4.22
N GLY A 492 -19.51 2.62 4.83
CA GLY A 492 -18.24 3.27 4.52
C GLY A 492 -17.06 2.67 5.30
N TYR A 493 -15.87 3.20 5.07
CA TYR A 493 -14.59 2.79 5.64
C TYR A 493 -14.65 2.65 7.18
N LEU A 494 -15.16 3.66 7.90
CA LEU A 494 -15.18 3.64 9.37
C LEU A 494 -16.10 2.54 9.90
N GLU A 495 -17.28 2.36 9.31
CA GLU A 495 -18.25 1.34 9.66
C GLU A 495 -17.72 -0.07 9.36
N ALA A 496 -17.08 -0.26 8.20
CA ALA A 496 -16.43 -1.51 7.82
C ALA A 496 -15.25 -1.85 8.76
N MET A 497 -14.42 -0.88 9.13
CA MET A 497 -13.33 -1.07 10.09
C MET A 497 -13.84 -1.36 11.52
N ARG A 498 -14.98 -0.79 11.93
CA ARG A 498 -15.66 -1.17 13.19
C ARG A 498 -16.28 -2.57 13.11
N HIS A 499 -16.77 -2.97 11.93
CA HIS A 499 -17.19 -4.34 11.66
C HIS A 499 -16.01 -5.33 11.76
N ASN A 500 -14.84 -4.98 11.22
CA ASN A 500 -13.61 -5.77 11.35
C ASN A 500 -13.23 -6.00 12.82
N LEU A 501 -13.20 -4.95 13.63
CA LEU A 501 -12.91 -5.08 15.06
C LEU A 501 -13.85 -6.08 15.75
N LYS A 502 -15.14 -5.99 15.45
CA LYS A 502 -16.17 -6.89 15.99
C LYS A 502 -16.05 -8.33 15.44
N ALA A 503 -15.61 -8.50 14.20
CA ALA A 503 -15.35 -9.79 13.59
C ALA A 503 -14.12 -10.46 14.24
N LEU A 504 -13.04 -9.69 14.44
CA LEU A 504 -11.80 -10.12 15.11
C LEU A 504 -12.06 -10.57 16.55
N GLN A 505 -12.94 -9.92 17.32
CA GLN A 505 -13.38 -10.38 18.66
C GLN A 505 -13.96 -11.81 18.71
N ALA A 506 -14.33 -12.41 17.57
CA ALA A 506 -14.76 -13.80 17.52
C ALA A 506 -13.61 -14.80 17.66
N SER A 507 -12.41 -14.45 17.16
CA SER A 507 -11.18 -15.25 17.26
C SER A 507 -10.25 -14.79 18.40
N ILE A 508 -10.18 -13.48 18.61
CA ILE A 508 -9.31 -12.79 19.56
C ILE A 508 -10.10 -12.57 20.87
N LYS A 509 -9.95 -13.49 21.83
CA LYS A 509 -10.70 -13.53 23.11
C LYS A 509 -9.84 -13.30 24.33
#